data_AF-A0A6P4EV42-F1
#
_entry.id   AF-A0A6P4EV42-F1
#
_cell.length_a   1.000
_cell.length_b   1.000
_cell.length_c   1.000
_cell.angle_alpha   90.00
_cell.angle_beta   90.00
_cell.angle_gamma   90.00
#
_symmetry.space_group_name_H-M   'P 1'
#
loop_
_entity.id
_entity.type
_entity.pdbx_description
1 polymer ?
#
loop_
_entity_poly.entity_id
_entity_poly.type
_entity_poly.pdbx_seq_one_letter_code
_entity_poly.pdbx_strand_id
1 'polypeptide(L)'
;MSTQSQVLSISDLSIKCCQLTRPSLDKGNAECRRSLNLPAHRKFNFAELYSINMCIEECNYISSGYIEIDPPYRLDLANIRINLKTIAPQPQLESIPFLVDAYNKCEKFRSMHGGRFTLHLPDIEFIEEPCNPFALQLTICIRIHAMQKCPSQFYVDSEECRLAREYFTQCVGDIEANLA
;
A
#
# COMPACT_ATOMS: atom_id res chain seq x y z
N MET A 1 -32.94 -2.96 -16.30
CA MET A 1 -32.40 -2.57 -14.99
C MET A 1 -31.32 -3.58 -14.63
N SER A 2 -30.06 -3.25 -14.95
CA SER A 2 -28.94 -4.18 -14.82
C SER A 2 -28.32 -4.04 -13.44
N THR A 3 -28.34 -5.13 -12.70
CA THR A 3 -27.75 -5.34 -11.38
C THR A 3 -26.25 -5.10 -11.43
N GLN A 4 -25.81 -3.97 -10.88
CA GLN A 4 -24.40 -3.73 -10.56
C GLN A 4 -23.98 -4.73 -9.47
N SER A 5 -23.13 -5.67 -9.87
CA SER A 5 -22.48 -6.61 -8.97
C SER A 5 -21.54 -5.82 -8.05
N GLN A 6 -21.96 -5.60 -6.81
CA GLN A 6 -21.15 -5.00 -5.74
C GLN A 6 -20.05 -5.99 -5.34
N VAL A 7 -18.94 -5.97 -6.07
CA VAL A 7 -17.66 -6.32 -5.47
C VAL A 7 -17.29 -5.11 -4.61
N LEU A 8 -17.73 -5.09 -3.36
CA LEU A 8 -17.10 -4.26 -2.33
C LEU A 8 -15.63 -4.69 -2.31
N SER A 9 -14.79 -3.91 -2.97
CA SER A 9 -13.36 -4.14 -3.02
C SER A 9 -12.86 -4.11 -1.57
N ILE A 10 -12.06 -5.09 -1.14
CA ILE A 10 -11.41 -5.11 0.19
C ILE A 10 -10.70 -3.77 0.49
N SER A 11 -10.29 -3.06 -0.56
CA SER A 11 -9.76 -1.70 -0.48
C SER A 11 -10.78 -0.71 0.12
N ASP A 12 -12.05 -0.76 -0.28
CA ASP A 12 -13.11 0.12 0.23
C ASP A 12 -13.35 -0.09 1.72
N LEU A 13 -13.26 -1.34 2.19
CA LEU A 13 -13.46 -1.66 3.61
C LEU A 13 -12.32 -1.13 4.48
N SER A 14 -11.07 -1.35 4.08
CA SER A 14 -9.92 -0.84 4.85
C SER A 14 -9.93 0.70 4.96
N ILE A 15 -10.22 1.38 3.84
CA ILE A 15 -10.32 2.84 3.74
C ILE A 15 -11.46 3.39 4.60
N LYS A 16 -12.60 2.70 4.61
CA LYS A 16 -13.76 3.05 5.45
C LYS A 16 -13.46 2.90 6.94
N CYS A 17 -12.66 1.89 7.31
CA CYS A 17 -12.42 1.55 8.70
C CYS A 17 -11.25 2.28 9.35
N CYS A 18 -10.19 2.58 8.60
CA CYS A 18 -9.04 3.31 9.10
C CYS A 18 -8.59 4.39 8.11
N GLN A 19 -8.64 5.66 8.50
CA GLN A 19 -8.25 6.77 7.63
C GLN A 19 -6.76 6.73 7.23
N LEU A 20 -5.91 6.03 7.99
CA LEU A 20 -4.49 5.88 7.71
C LEU A 20 -4.17 4.84 6.63
N THR A 21 -5.19 4.15 6.09
CA THR A 21 -5.06 3.26 4.92
C THR A 21 -5.35 3.97 3.58
N ARG A 22 -5.64 5.28 3.62
CA ARG A 22 -6.23 6.02 2.50
C ARG A 22 -5.31 6.20 1.28
N PRO A 23 -5.88 6.16 0.06
CA PRO A 23 -5.19 6.52 -1.17
C PRO A 23 -4.75 7.98 -1.30
N SER A 24 -5.19 8.90 -0.43
CA SER A 24 -4.65 10.26 -0.42
C SER A 24 -3.16 10.30 -0.02
N LEU A 25 -2.65 9.20 0.55
CA LEU A 25 -1.23 8.94 0.74
C LEU A 25 -0.53 8.55 -0.58
N ASP A 26 -1.27 8.17 -1.62
CA ASP A 26 -0.79 7.73 -2.94
C ASP A 26 -0.70 8.90 -3.94
N LYS A 27 -0.34 10.11 -3.48
CA LYS A 27 -0.14 11.26 -4.38
C LYS A 27 0.88 10.86 -5.47
N GLY A 28 0.54 11.07 -6.75
CA GLY A 28 1.33 10.58 -7.89
C GLY A 28 0.72 9.37 -8.59
N ASN A 29 -0.23 8.65 -7.97
CA ASN A 29 -0.78 7.42 -8.54
C ASN A 29 -1.44 7.65 -9.91
N ALA A 30 -2.16 8.76 -10.08
CA ALA A 30 -2.78 9.09 -11.36
C ALA A 30 -1.74 9.45 -12.44
N GLU A 31 -0.67 10.14 -12.08
CA GLU A 31 0.47 10.43 -12.94
C GLU A 31 1.20 9.14 -13.36
N CYS A 32 1.58 8.30 -12.39
CA CYS A 32 2.27 7.04 -12.60
C CYS A 32 1.41 6.00 -13.34
N ARG A 33 0.10 5.98 -13.12
CA ARG A 33 -0.80 5.12 -13.90
C ARG A 33 -0.90 5.56 -15.36
N ARG A 34 -0.82 6.87 -15.62
CA ARG A 34 -0.84 7.41 -16.98
C ARG A 34 0.44 7.07 -17.76
N SER A 35 1.60 7.05 -17.10
CA SER A 35 2.87 6.71 -17.78
C SER A 35 2.94 5.27 -18.28
N LEU A 36 2.14 4.35 -17.71
CA LEU A 36 2.09 2.95 -18.14
C LEU A 36 1.32 2.70 -19.44
N ASN A 37 0.69 3.72 -20.04
CA ASN A 37 -0.04 3.62 -21.31
C ASN A 37 -1.00 2.40 -21.39
N LEU A 38 -1.68 2.10 -20.27
CA LEU A 38 -2.50 0.90 -20.14
C LEU A 38 -3.59 0.84 -21.22
N PRO A 39 -3.87 -0.35 -21.80
CA PRO A 39 -4.93 -0.51 -22.79
C PRO A 39 -6.29 0.00 -22.29
N ALA A 40 -6.89 0.94 -23.02
CA ALA A 40 -8.19 1.49 -22.68
C ALA A 40 -9.28 0.40 -22.74
N HIS A 41 -10.22 0.43 -21.80
CA HIS A 41 -11.39 -0.45 -21.74
C HIS A 41 -11.12 -1.96 -21.62
N ARG A 42 -9.87 -2.37 -21.35
CA ARG A 42 -9.53 -3.77 -21.03
C ARG A 42 -9.79 -4.06 -19.55
N LYS A 43 -10.31 -5.25 -19.26
CA LYS A 43 -10.32 -5.81 -17.90
C LYS A 43 -9.03 -6.57 -17.66
N PHE A 44 -8.35 -6.26 -16.56
CA PHE A 44 -7.12 -6.93 -16.14
C PHE A 44 -7.44 -8.03 -15.13
N ASN A 45 -6.77 -9.17 -15.26
CA ASN A 45 -6.83 -10.23 -14.26
C ASN A 45 -6.01 -9.87 -13.00
N PHE A 46 -6.02 -10.74 -12.00
CA PHE A 46 -5.30 -10.49 -10.74
C PHE A 46 -3.79 -10.28 -10.91
N ALA A 47 -3.12 -11.14 -11.69
CA ALA A 47 -1.68 -11.04 -11.90
C ALA A 47 -1.31 -9.77 -12.68
N GLU A 48 -2.16 -9.38 -13.64
CA GLU A 48 -2.00 -8.12 -14.36
C GLU A 48 -2.18 -6.91 -13.45
N LEU A 49 -3.24 -6.90 -12.63
CA LEU A 49 -3.48 -5.83 -11.67
C LEU A 49 -2.33 -5.71 -10.66
N TYR A 50 -1.79 -6.84 -10.19
CA TYR A 50 -0.66 -6.84 -9.28
C TYR A 50 0.57 -6.19 -9.93
N SER A 51 0.90 -6.58 -11.15
CA SER A 51 2.06 -6.04 -11.89
C SER A 51 1.88 -4.57 -12.27
N ILE A 52 0.66 -4.17 -12.66
CA ILE A 52 0.33 -2.76 -12.90
C ILE A 52 0.52 -1.95 -11.61
N ASN A 53 0.00 -2.42 -10.49
CA ASN A 53 0.16 -1.75 -9.21
C ASN A 53 1.63 -1.74 -8.75
N MET A 54 2.40 -2.76 -9.08
CA MET A 54 3.84 -2.80 -8.81
C MET A 54 4.56 -1.64 -9.48
N CYS A 55 4.30 -1.43 -10.77
CA CYS A 55 4.87 -0.31 -11.51
C CYS A 55 4.37 1.05 -11.04
N ILE A 56 3.08 1.17 -10.70
CA ILE A 56 2.53 2.41 -10.17
C ILE A 56 3.22 2.77 -8.85
N GLU A 57 3.36 1.81 -7.93
CA GLU A 57 3.97 2.04 -6.62
C GLU A 57 5.47 2.34 -6.74
N GLU A 58 6.20 1.66 -7.61
CA GLU A 58 7.61 1.98 -7.86
C GLU A 58 7.78 3.41 -8.38
N CYS A 59 7.02 3.79 -9.40
CA CYS A 59 7.01 5.16 -9.91
C CYS A 59 6.63 6.18 -8.82
N ASN A 60 5.64 5.87 -7.98
CA ASN A 60 5.24 6.75 -6.87
C ASN A 60 6.36 6.93 -5.85
N TYR A 61 7.04 5.84 -5.45
CA TYR A 61 8.10 5.91 -4.45
C TYR A 61 9.32 6.66 -5.00
N ILE A 62 9.70 6.42 -6.25
CA ILE A 62 10.81 7.13 -6.91
C ILE A 62 10.46 8.62 -7.05
N SER A 63 9.30 8.96 -7.63
CA SER A 63 8.91 10.36 -7.86
C SER A 63 8.67 11.15 -6.57
N SER A 64 8.30 10.47 -5.49
CA SER A 64 8.19 11.05 -4.15
C SER A 64 9.53 11.19 -3.44
N GLY A 65 10.61 10.59 -3.98
CA GLY A 65 11.94 10.52 -3.37
C GLY A 65 11.98 9.62 -2.12
N TYR A 66 11.12 8.61 -2.04
CA TYR A 66 11.11 7.64 -0.93
C TYR A 66 12.17 6.57 -1.10
N ILE A 67 12.55 6.29 -2.34
CA ILE A 67 13.63 5.38 -2.72
C ILE A 67 14.42 5.98 -3.89
N GLU A 68 15.66 5.54 -4.05
CA GLU A 68 16.45 5.78 -5.26
C GLU A 68 15.91 5.00 -6.46
N ILE A 69 16.23 5.45 -7.68
CA ILE A 69 15.85 4.77 -8.93
C ILE A 69 16.49 3.38 -9.01
N ASP A 70 17.78 3.31 -8.63
CA ASP A 70 18.58 2.09 -8.70
C ASP A 70 18.72 1.42 -7.32
N PRO A 71 18.84 0.08 -7.29
CA PRO A 71 19.14 -0.63 -6.06
C PRO A 71 20.53 -0.25 -5.48
N PRO A 72 20.75 -0.38 -4.16
CA PRO A 72 19.86 -1.04 -3.20
C PRO A 72 18.73 -0.14 -2.69
N TYR A 73 17.48 -0.58 -2.87
CA TYR A 73 16.31 0.14 -2.38
C TYR A 73 16.30 0.21 -0.86
N ARG A 74 16.22 1.45 -0.35
CA ARG A 74 16.14 1.81 1.07
C ARG A 74 15.17 2.97 1.22
N LEU A 75 14.40 2.97 2.30
CA LEU A 75 13.48 4.09 2.56
C LEU A 75 14.21 5.33 3.04
N ASP A 76 13.96 6.46 2.38
CA ASP A 76 14.26 7.78 2.93
C ASP A 76 13.15 8.19 3.91
N LEU A 77 13.29 7.76 5.16
CA LEU A 77 12.35 8.11 6.23
C LEU A 77 12.27 9.62 6.51
N ALA A 78 13.31 10.39 6.19
CA ALA A 78 13.30 11.83 6.38
C ALA A 78 12.39 12.49 5.35
N ASN A 79 12.52 12.09 4.08
CA ASN A 79 11.68 12.60 3.01
C ASN A 79 10.24 12.09 3.10
N ILE A 80 10.02 10.83 3.50
CA ILE A 80 8.69 10.32 3.87
C ILE A 80 8.04 11.21 4.91
N ARG A 81 8.75 11.52 6.00
CA ARG A 81 8.22 12.41 7.05
C ARG A 81 7.90 13.81 6.52
N ILE A 82 8.71 14.37 5.61
CA ILE A 82 8.45 15.67 4.98
C ILE A 82 7.16 15.62 4.17
N ASN A 83 7.01 14.63 3.29
CA ASN A 83 5.84 14.50 2.44
C ASN A 83 4.55 14.25 3.25
N LEU A 84 4.64 13.44 4.31
CA LEU A 84 3.51 13.16 5.22
C LEU A 84 2.94 14.44 5.86
N LYS A 85 3.72 15.50 6.08
CA LYS A 85 3.19 16.79 6.58
C LYS A 85 2.15 17.40 5.65
N THR A 86 2.17 17.05 4.37
CA THR A 86 1.25 17.60 3.36
C THR A 86 0.05 16.70 3.09
N ILE A 87 0.15 15.39 3.34
CA ILE A 87 -0.86 14.40 2.93
C ILE A 87 -1.47 13.59 4.08
N ALA A 88 -0.83 13.53 5.25
CA ALA A 88 -1.33 12.74 6.37
C ALA A 88 -2.59 13.38 6.98
N PRO A 89 -3.60 12.57 7.37
CA PRO A 89 -4.82 13.06 8.02
C PRO A 89 -4.52 13.83 9.32
N GLN A 90 -5.41 14.76 9.68
CA GLN A 90 -5.37 15.41 11.00
C GLN A 90 -5.98 14.48 12.06
N PRO A 91 -5.49 14.51 13.32
CA PRO A 91 -4.36 15.33 13.80
C PRO A 91 -2.99 14.76 13.39
N GLN A 92 -2.13 15.63 12.86
CA GLN A 92 -0.81 15.22 12.36
C GLN A 92 0.21 14.86 13.46
N LEU A 93 -0.06 15.27 14.70
CA LEU A 93 0.77 14.92 15.85
C LEU A 93 0.79 13.39 16.08
N GLU A 94 -0.27 12.69 15.70
CA GLU A 94 -0.40 11.25 15.85
C GLU A 94 -0.32 10.50 14.51
N SER A 95 -0.87 11.03 13.41
CA SER A 95 -0.86 10.33 12.12
C SER A 95 0.55 10.19 11.53
N ILE A 96 1.38 11.25 11.64
CA ILE A 96 2.73 11.24 11.07
C ILE A 96 3.63 10.24 11.81
N PRO A 97 3.74 10.25 13.15
CA PRO A 97 4.55 9.26 13.85
C PRO A 97 4.10 7.83 13.58
N PHE A 98 2.79 7.57 13.55
CA PHE A 98 2.26 6.24 13.22
C PHE A 98 2.70 5.78 11.84
N LEU A 99 2.53 6.62 10.81
CA LEU A 99 2.87 6.26 9.43
C LEU A 99 4.38 6.07 9.26
N VAL A 100 5.21 6.94 9.84
CA VAL A 100 6.68 6.79 9.80
C VAL A 100 7.13 5.49 10.47
N ASP A 101 6.53 5.15 11.62
CA ASP A 101 6.81 3.88 12.31
C ASP A 101 6.35 2.67 11.47
N ALA A 102 5.19 2.76 10.82
CA ALA A 102 4.70 1.73 9.90
C ALA A 102 5.66 1.50 8.72
N TYR A 103 6.18 2.56 8.07
CA TYR A 103 7.20 2.45 7.02
C TYR A 103 8.44 1.69 7.51
N ASN A 104 8.98 2.07 8.67
CA ASN A 104 10.15 1.43 9.28
C ASN A 104 9.90 -0.05 9.62
N LYS A 105 8.74 -0.37 10.23
CA LYS A 105 8.34 -1.75 10.55
C LYS A 105 8.18 -2.58 9.28
N CYS A 106 7.57 -2.02 8.25
CA CYS A 106 7.34 -2.72 6.99
C CYS A 106 8.61 -2.95 6.17
N GLU A 107 9.59 -2.04 6.22
CA GLU A 107 10.92 -2.30 5.63
C GLU A 107 11.62 -3.48 6.29
N LYS A 108 11.57 -3.54 7.64
CA LYS A 108 12.11 -4.69 8.38
C LYS A 108 11.36 -5.97 8.07
N PHE A 109 10.04 -5.94 8.11
CA PHE A 109 9.20 -7.10 7.79
C PHE A 109 9.52 -7.63 6.38
N ARG A 110 9.59 -6.74 5.38
CA ARG A 110 9.99 -7.09 4.02
C ARG A 110 11.41 -7.67 3.99
N SER A 111 12.37 -7.12 4.73
CA SER A 111 13.74 -7.68 4.73
C SER A 111 13.79 -9.12 5.25
N MET A 112 12.93 -9.48 6.20
CA MET A 112 12.86 -10.82 6.80
C MET A 112 12.03 -11.80 5.96
N HIS A 113 10.99 -11.32 5.29
CA HIS A 113 9.98 -12.16 4.64
C HIS A 113 9.86 -11.94 3.13
N GLY A 114 10.62 -11.01 2.54
CA GLY A 114 10.46 -10.54 1.15
C GLY A 114 10.63 -11.63 0.09
N GLY A 115 11.47 -12.63 0.36
CA GLY A 115 11.62 -13.81 -0.50
C GLY A 115 10.36 -14.68 -0.58
N ARG A 116 9.46 -14.61 0.41
CA ARG A 116 8.16 -15.30 0.38
C ARG A 116 7.13 -14.58 -0.50
N PHE A 117 7.35 -13.29 -0.77
CA PHE A 117 6.47 -12.44 -1.56
C PHE A 117 6.98 -12.21 -2.99
N THR A 118 8.10 -12.84 -3.36
CA THR A 118 8.57 -12.88 -4.75
C THR A 118 7.66 -13.82 -5.53
N LEU A 119 6.50 -13.32 -5.96
CA LEU A 119 5.64 -14.01 -6.91
C LEU A 119 6.35 -14.02 -8.27
N HIS A 120 6.51 -15.21 -8.86
CA HIS A 120 6.78 -15.33 -10.29
C HIS A 120 5.52 -14.91 -11.04
N LEU A 121 5.37 -13.60 -11.25
CA LEU A 121 4.28 -13.06 -12.05
C LEU A 121 4.60 -13.33 -13.53
N PRO A 122 3.59 -13.67 -14.34
CA PRO A 122 3.78 -13.82 -15.77
C PRO A 122 4.21 -12.49 -16.39
N ASP A 123 5.04 -12.57 -17.43
CA ASP A 123 5.37 -11.40 -18.24
C ASP A 123 4.10 -10.79 -18.84
N ILE A 124 4.04 -9.46 -18.87
CA ILE A 124 2.88 -8.72 -19.38
C ILE A 124 3.33 -7.93 -20.59
N GLU A 125 2.77 -8.26 -21.76
CA GLU A 125 3.20 -7.73 -23.06
C GLU A 125 3.22 -6.20 -23.17
N PHE A 126 2.42 -5.48 -22.35
CA PHE A 126 2.33 -4.01 -22.38
C PHE A 126 3.14 -3.31 -21.28
N ILE A 127 3.91 -4.06 -20.47
CA ILE A 127 4.88 -3.51 -19.52
C ILE A 127 6.27 -3.82 -20.09
N GLU A 128 6.91 -2.82 -20.68
CA GLU A 128 8.19 -2.99 -21.40
C GLU A 128 9.34 -3.37 -20.47
N GLU A 129 9.40 -2.75 -19.28
CA GLU A 129 10.43 -3.00 -18.27
C GLU A 129 9.81 -3.53 -16.97
N PRO A 130 10.28 -4.67 -16.44
CA PRO A 130 9.77 -5.22 -15.19
C PRO A 130 10.03 -4.28 -14.01
N CYS A 131 8.97 -3.92 -13.31
CA CYS A 131 9.04 -3.05 -12.15
C CYS A 131 9.49 -3.78 -10.87
N ASN A 132 10.14 -3.09 -9.94
CA ASN A 132 10.57 -3.71 -8.70
C ASN A 132 9.41 -3.89 -7.69
N PRO A 133 9.28 -5.06 -7.02
CA PRO A 133 8.22 -5.29 -6.05
C PRO A 133 8.39 -4.54 -4.72
N PHE A 134 9.53 -3.88 -4.47
CA PHE A 134 9.85 -3.23 -3.20
C PHE A 134 8.75 -2.27 -2.73
N ALA A 135 8.36 -1.32 -3.59
CA ALA A 135 7.40 -0.29 -3.24
C ALA A 135 6.00 -0.87 -2.97
N LEU A 136 5.51 -1.76 -3.84
CA LEU A 136 4.20 -2.38 -3.66
C LEU A 136 4.12 -3.24 -2.40
N GLN A 137 5.15 -4.03 -2.12
CA GLN A 137 5.20 -4.86 -0.90
C GLN A 137 5.16 -4.00 0.37
N LEU A 138 5.86 -2.86 0.37
CA LEU A 138 5.79 -1.91 1.47
C LEU A 138 4.40 -1.27 1.60
N THR A 139 3.81 -0.80 0.50
CA THR A 139 2.47 -0.21 0.53
C THR A 139 1.43 -1.20 1.05
N ILE A 140 1.46 -2.46 0.62
CA ILE A 140 0.58 -3.51 1.14
C ILE A 140 0.81 -3.71 2.64
N CYS A 141 2.07 -3.83 3.08
CA CYS A 141 2.39 -4.00 4.50
C CYS A 141 1.88 -2.84 5.36
N ILE A 142 2.08 -1.59 4.92
CA ILE A 142 1.67 -0.40 5.66
C ILE A 142 0.14 -0.36 5.80
N ARG A 143 -0.60 -0.73 4.75
CA ARG A 143 -2.07 -0.80 4.80
C ARG A 143 -2.56 -1.90 5.74
N ILE A 144 -1.91 -3.06 5.76
CA ILE A 144 -2.20 -4.14 6.71
C ILE A 144 -1.91 -3.68 8.15
N HIS A 145 -0.74 -3.11 8.40
CA HIS A 145 -0.35 -2.61 9.72
C HIS A 145 -1.30 -1.50 10.20
N ALA A 146 -1.68 -0.56 9.32
CA ALA A 146 -2.68 0.45 9.60
C ALA A 146 -4.03 -0.16 9.98
N MET A 147 -4.50 -1.22 9.31
CA MET A 147 -5.74 -1.90 9.70
C MET A 147 -5.64 -2.60 11.06
N GLN A 148 -4.50 -3.24 11.35
CA GLN A 148 -4.27 -3.97 12.60
C GLN A 148 -4.16 -3.03 13.81
N LYS A 149 -3.46 -1.90 13.66
CA LYS A 149 -3.06 -1.02 14.76
C LYS A 149 -3.63 0.41 14.65
N CYS A 150 -4.67 0.62 13.82
CA CYS A 150 -5.23 1.96 13.59
C CYS A 150 -5.56 2.66 14.91
N PRO A 151 -4.99 3.85 15.19
CA PRO A 151 -5.32 4.60 16.39
C PRO A 151 -6.80 4.96 16.41
N SER A 152 -7.41 4.96 17.60
CA SER A 152 -8.86 5.11 17.78
C SER A 152 -9.44 6.36 17.11
N GLN A 153 -8.72 7.47 17.15
CA GLN A 153 -9.11 8.73 16.51
C GLN A 153 -9.19 8.68 14.97
N PHE A 154 -8.52 7.71 14.33
CA PHE A 154 -8.57 7.50 12.87
C PHE A 154 -9.42 6.30 12.48
N TYR A 155 -9.98 5.60 13.47
CA TYR A 155 -10.67 4.33 13.31
C TYR A 155 -12.18 4.49 13.51
N VAL A 156 -12.96 3.89 12.63
CA VAL A 156 -14.41 3.85 12.75
C VAL A 156 -14.80 2.68 13.64
N ASP A 157 -15.36 2.94 14.82
CA ASP A 157 -15.82 1.89 15.73
C ASP A 157 -17.22 1.38 15.34
N SER A 158 -17.27 0.60 14.26
CA SER A 158 -18.43 -0.18 13.85
C SER A 158 -18.15 -1.68 13.97
N GLU A 159 -19.21 -2.49 14.05
CA GLU A 159 -19.08 -3.95 14.03
C GLU A 159 -18.33 -4.45 12.79
N GLU A 160 -18.70 -3.93 11.62
CA GLU A 160 -18.04 -4.22 10.34
C GLU A 160 -16.53 -3.96 10.39
N CYS A 161 -16.12 -2.83 10.99
CA CYS A 161 -14.70 -2.48 11.09
C CYS A 161 -13.96 -3.32 12.13
N ARG A 162 -14.60 -3.67 13.25
CA ARG A 162 -14.01 -4.56 14.25
C ARG A 162 -13.73 -5.94 13.66
N LEU A 163 -14.69 -6.50 12.92
CA LEU A 163 -14.51 -7.75 12.18
C LEU A 163 -13.39 -7.63 11.13
N ALA A 164 -13.31 -6.50 10.42
CA ALA A 164 -12.21 -6.28 9.48
C ALA A 164 -10.84 -6.26 10.18
N ARG A 165 -10.70 -5.54 11.29
CA ARG A 165 -9.46 -5.51 12.09
C ARG A 165 -9.08 -6.91 12.60
N GLU A 166 -10.05 -7.67 13.09
CA GLU A 166 -9.84 -9.05 13.53
C GLU A 166 -9.35 -9.93 12.38
N TYR A 167 -9.97 -9.84 11.21
CA TYR A 167 -9.53 -10.56 10.01
C TYR A 167 -8.09 -10.23 9.63
N PHE A 168 -7.72 -8.95 9.58
CA PHE A 168 -6.34 -8.55 9.26
C PHE A 168 -5.35 -9.02 10.33
N THR A 169 -5.75 -9.08 11.59
CA THR A 169 -4.88 -9.51 12.69
C THR A 169 -4.70 -11.03 12.72
N GLN A 170 -5.78 -11.79 12.54
CA GLN A 170 -5.79 -13.24 12.73
C GLN A 170 -5.48 -14.02 11.44
N CYS A 171 -5.94 -13.53 10.28
CA CYS A 171 -5.89 -14.29 9.02
C CYS A 171 -4.80 -13.81 8.07
N VAL A 172 -4.48 -12.51 8.07
CA VAL A 172 -3.42 -11.93 7.20
C VAL A 172 -2.05 -11.98 7.87
N GLY A 173 -2.01 -12.02 9.20
CA GLY A 173 -0.81 -12.15 10.04
C GLY A 173 -0.37 -10.81 10.64
N ASP A 174 -0.19 -10.77 11.97
CA ASP A 174 0.24 -9.55 12.70
C ASP A 174 1.67 -9.16 12.30
N ILE A 175 1.82 -7.97 11.70
CA ILE A 175 3.10 -7.46 11.22
C ILE A 175 4.10 -7.35 12.37
N GLU A 176 3.69 -6.81 13.52
CA GLU A 176 4.59 -6.56 14.65
C GLU A 176 5.01 -7.86 15.34
N ALA A 177 4.10 -8.83 15.45
CA ALA A 177 4.42 -10.14 16.02
C ALA A 177 5.48 -10.91 15.20
N ASN A 178 5.58 -10.61 13.90
CA ASN A 178 6.53 -11.23 12.97
C ASN A 178 7.87 -10.46 12.83
N LEU A 179 8.07 -9.42 13.64
CA LEU A 179 9.34 -8.68 13.76
C LEU A 179 10.19 -9.13 14.96
N ALA A 180 9.63 -9.96 15.85
CA ALA A 180 10.27 -10.46 17.06
C ALA A 180 11.14 -11.71 16.81
#